data_AF-A0A914NWW9-F1
#
_entry.id   AF-A0A914NWW9-F1
#
_cell.length_a   1.000
_cell.length_b   1.000
_cell.length_c   1.000
_cell.angle_alpha   90.00
_cell.angle_beta   90.00
_cell.angle_gamma   90.00
#
_symmetry.space_group_name_H-M   'P 1'
#
loop_
_entity.id
_entity.type
_entity.pdbx_description
1 polymer ?
#
loop_
_entity_poly.entity_id
_entity_poly.type
_entity_poly.pdbx_seq_one_letter_code
_entity_poly.pdbx_strand_id
1 'polypeptide(L)'
;MYIICSDINSRELAINALKGIFICVFNVETREKFLEFFKVVIKYLTINGIFEGNGRKGHSSMDSFVLIDVIAQTLSDPCKDFCHAAILALRIIIDTLNIIYEQNVEKICQFPLFEYLFEKITLLCYSCEWFSKLGGCTALRLIIEYYPPLLVQKYCIKIVEACIQVC
;
A
#
# COMPACT_ATOMS: atom_id res chain seq x y z
N MET A 1 15.52 -6.33 -5.55
CA MET A 1 15.03 -7.71 -5.35
C MET A 1 14.36 -7.77 -3.98
N TYR A 2 13.05 -7.92 -3.94
CA TYR A 2 12.30 -8.00 -2.68
C TYR A 2 12.41 -9.41 -2.10
N ILE A 3 12.55 -9.51 -0.77
CA ILE A 3 12.53 -10.81 -0.08
C ILE A 3 11.11 -11.02 0.44
N ILE A 4 10.36 -11.84 -0.28
CA ILE A 4 9.01 -12.29 0.06
C ILE A 4 9.12 -13.50 1.00
N CYS A 5 8.18 -13.64 1.94
CA CYS A 5 8.08 -14.81 2.80
C CYS A 5 8.04 -16.10 1.96
N SER A 6 8.86 -17.08 2.31
CA SER A 6 8.95 -18.37 1.60
C SER A 6 7.77 -19.29 1.87
N ASP A 7 7.12 -19.16 3.03
CA ASP A 7 5.91 -19.91 3.37
C ASP A 7 4.66 -19.22 2.80
N ILE A 8 4.23 -19.74 1.66
CA ILE A 8 3.07 -19.25 0.90
C ILE A 8 1.79 -19.34 1.73
N ASN A 9 1.59 -20.43 2.48
CA ASN A 9 0.36 -20.65 3.25
C ASN A 9 0.24 -19.63 4.39
N SER A 10 1.32 -19.42 5.14
CA SER A 10 1.36 -18.42 6.21
C SER A 10 1.16 -17.00 5.64
N ARG A 11 1.74 -16.72 4.47
CA ARG A 11 1.60 -15.42 3.82
C ARG A 11 0.17 -15.16 3.34
N GLU A 12 -0.45 -16.16 2.74
CA GLU A 12 -1.85 -16.09 2.31
C GLU A 12 -2.79 -15.90 3.52
N LEU A 13 -2.54 -16.61 4.61
CA LEU A 13 -3.28 -16.42 5.86
C LEU A 13 -3.17 -14.98 6.37
N ALA A 14 -1.97 -14.38 6.33
CA ALA A 14 -1.76 -13.00 6.72
C ALA A 14 -2.50 -12.00 5.80
N ILE A 15 -2.49 -12.25 4.48
CA ILE A 15 -3.25 -11.45 3.51
C ILE A 15 -4.75 -11.53 3.80
N ASN A 16 -5.27 -12.74 4.02
CA ASN A 16 -6.70 -12.95 4.29
C ASN A 16 -7.13 -12.33 5.63
N ALA A 17 -6.30 -12.46 6.66
CA ALA A 17 -6.53 -11.80 7.95
C ALA A 17 -6.56 -10.27 7.79
N LEU A 18 -5.59 -9.68 7.08
CA LEU A 18 -5.52 -8.24 6.86
C LEU A 18 -6.69 -7.74 6.00
N LYS A 19 -7.11 -8.48 4.97
CA LYS A 19 -8.35 -8.18 4.22
C LYS A 19 -9.57 -8.11 5.13
N GLY A 20 -9.70 -9.04 6.08
CA GLY A 20 -10.78 -9.01 7.07
C GLY A 20 -10.83 -7.68 7.83
N ILE A 21 -9.67 -7.15 8.23
CA ILE A 21 -9.57 -5.85 8.90
C ILE A 21 -10.01 -4.70 7.97
N PHE A 22 -9.61 -4.73 6.69
CA PHE A 22 -10.06 -3.74 5.70
C PHE A 22 -11.59 -3.75 5.55
N ILE A 23 -12.20 -4.94 5.52
CA ILE A 23 -13.66 -5.10 5.43
C ILE A 23 -14.35 -4.51 6.66
N CYS A 24 -13.80 -4.71 7.86
CA CYS A 24 -14.34 -4.15 9.10
C CYS A 24 -14.33 -2.61 9.13
N VAL A 25 -13.37 -1.96 8.48
CA VAL A 25 -13.32 -0.49 8.38
C VAL A 25 -14.23 0.04 7.28
N PHE A 26 -14.47 -0.76 6.24
CA PHE A 26 -15.44 -0.46 5.19
C PHE A 26 -16.88 -0.46 5.72
N ASN A 27 -17.26 -1.42 6.56
CA ASN A 27 -18.63 -1.50 7.09
C ASN A 27 -18.91 -0.39 8.13
N VAL A 28 -19.90 0.46 7.85
CA VAL A 28 -20.26 1.65 8.66
C VAL A 28 -20.57 1.30 10.12
N GLU A 29 -21.22 0.17 10.38
CA GLU A 29 -21.61 -0.26 11.74
C GLU A 29 -20.41 -0.66 12.61
N THR A 30 -19.37 -1.20 11.97
CA THR A 30 -18.17 -1.68 12.64
C THR A 30 -17.03 -0.66 12.60
N ARG A 31 -17.05 0.27 11.64
CA ARG A 31 -15.96 1.20 11.36
C ARG A 31 -15.48 1.94 12.59
N GLU A 32 -16.37 2.54 13.38
CA GLU A 32 -15.98 3.32 14.56
C GLU A 32 -15.20 2.49 15.59
N LYS A 33 -15.56 1.21 15.73
CA LYS A 33 -14.90 0.29 16.68
C LYS A 33 -13.54 -0.20 16.19
N PHE A 34 -13.40 -0.41 14.88
CA PHE A 34 -12.21 -1.04 14.31
C PHE A 34 -11.24 -0.06 13.65
N LEU A 35 -11.62 1.21 13.47
CA LEU A 35 -10.77 2.21 12.81
C LEU A 35 -9.43 2.41 13.52
N GLU A 36 -9.42 2.48 14.85
CA GLU A 36 -8.17 2.63 15.62
C GLU A 36 -7.30 1.38 15.53
N PHE A 37 -7.90 0.19 15.59
CA PHE A 37 -7.17 -1.06 15.40
C PHE A 37 -6.55 -1.14 14.00
N PHE A 38 -7.31 -0.79 12.96
CA PHE A 38 -6.80 -0.70 11.60
C PHE A 38 -5.62 0.25 11.50
N LYS A 39 -5.73 1.48 12.02
CA LYS A 39 -4.62 2.44 12.02
C LYS A 39 -3.36 1.87 12.66
N VAL A 40 -3.50 1.20 13.81
CA VAL A 40 -2.37 0.58 14.52
C VAL A 40 -1.73 -0.53 13.67
N VAL A 41 -2.53 -1.38 13.04
CA VAL A 41 -2.03 -2.47 12.19
C VAL A 41 -1.28 -1.94 10.96
N ILE A 42 -1.83 -0.94 10.27
CA ILE A 42 -1.16 -0.31 9.12
C ILE A 42 0.16 0.35 9.55
N LYS A 43 0.15 1.08 10.67
CA LYS A 43 1.36 1.69 11.26
C LYS A 43 2.42 0.64 11.58
N TYR A 44 2.02 -0.44 12.25
CA TYR A 44 2.90 -1.55 12.61
C TYR A 44 3.57 -2.18 11.38
N LEU A 45 2.79 -2.52 10.34
CA LEU A 45 3.32 -3.11 9.11
C LEU A 45 4.23 -2.14 8.34
N THR A 46 3.92 -0.84 8.38
CA THR A 46 4.75 0.22 7.79
C THR A 46 6.11 0.31 8.51
N ILE A 47 6.09 0.34 9.85
CA ILE A 47 7.30 0.34 10.68
C ILE A 47 8.13 -0.92 10.42
N ASN A 48 7.49 -2.09 10.37
CA ASN A 48 8.17 -3.33 10.04
C ASN A 48 8.88 -3.23 8.66
N GLY A 49 8.22 -2.62 7.66
CA GLY A 49 8.79 -2.39 6.34
C GLY A 49 10.06 -1.52 6.35
N ILE A 50 10.17 -0.59 7.30
CA ILE A 50 11.40 0.21 7.49
C ILE A 50 12.55 -0.69 7.95
N PHE A 51 12.30 -1.57 8.93
CA PHE A 51 13.32 -2.46 9.46
C PHE A 51 13.75 -3.53 8.46
N GLU A 52 12.84 -4.00 7.61
CA GLU A 52 13.16 -4.96 6.55
C GLU A 52 14.21 -4.44 5.56
N GLY A 53 14.16 -3.14 5.23
CA GLY A 53 15.15 -2.52 4.33
C GLY A 53 16.54 -2.34 4.95
N ASN A 54 16.62 -2.29 6.28
CA ASN A 54 17.86 -2.00 7.02
C ASN A 54 18.69 -3.25 7.35
N GLY A 55 18.39 -4.41 6.77
CA GLY A 55 19.35 -5.53 6.69
C GLY A 55 19.29 -6.56 7.83
N ARG A 56 18.11 -6.92 8.34
CA ARG A 56 17.97 -8.05 9.28
C ARG A 56 16.75 -8.92 8.96
N LYS A 57 16.81 -9.72 7.90
CA LYS A 57 15.87 -10.84 7.73
C LYS A 57 16.55 -12.14 8.09
N GLY A 58 16.11 -12.77 9.18
CA GLY A 58 16.15 -14.22 9.29
C GLY A 58 15.11 -14.78 8.32
N HIS A 59 15.40 -15.90 7.65
CA HIS A 59 14.60 -16.47 6.55
C HIS A 59 13.15 -16.93 6.92
N SER A 60 12.62 -16.54 8.08
CA SER A 60 11.38 -17.09 8.66
C SER A 60 10.37 -16.04 9.14
N SER A 61 10.57 -14.73 8.89
CA SER A 61 9.60 -13.70 9.29
C SER A 61 8.67 -13.30 8.15
N MET A 62 7.40 -13.01 8.48
CA MET A 62 6.42 -12.47 7.53
C MET A 62 6.92 -11.18 6.88
N ASP A 63 6.70 -11.02 5.57
CA ASP A 63 7.10 -9.81 4.86
C ASP A 63 6.07 -8.68 4.97
N SER A 64 6.54 -7.44 5.05
CA SER A 64 5.67 -6.25 5.04
C SER A 64 5.01 -5.97 3.68
N PHE A 65 5.41 -6.65 2.59
CA PHE A 65 4.77 -6.45 1.28
C PHE A 65 3.34 -7.00 1.23
N VAL A 66 2.93 -7.84 2.19
CA VAL A 66 1.52 -8.25 2.36
C VAL A 66 0.57 -7.07 2.51
N LEU A 67 1.03 -5.96 3.11
CA LEU A 67 0.25 -4.73 3.22
C LEU A 67 -0.07 -4.16 1.83
N ILE A 68 0.93 -4.11 0.95
CA ILE A 68 0.81 -3.58 -0.40
C ILE A 68 -0.09 -4.48 -1.26
N ASP A 69 0.04 -5.80 -1.11
CA ASP A 69 -0.83 -6.76 -1.82
C ASP A 69 -2.29 -6.60 -1.43
N VAL A 70 -2.60 -6.40 -0.15
CA VAL A 70 -3.98 -6.16 0.30
C VAL A 70 -4.49 -4.83 -0.21
N ILE A 71 -3.68 -3.76 -0.16
CA ILE A 71 -4.04 -2.46 -0.74
C ILE A 71 -4.37 -2.60 -2.22
N ALA A 72 -3.51 -3.26 -3.01
CA ALA A 72 -3.73 -3.45 -4.44
C ALA A 72 -5.01 -4.25 -4.73
N GLN A 73 -5.26 -5.33 -3.97
CA GLN A 73 -6.47 -6.14 -4.11
C GLN A 73 -7.74 -5.38 -3.72
N THR A 74 -7.68 -4.54 -2.68
CA THR A 74 -8.79 -3.66 -2.28
C THR A 74 -9.06 -2.56 -3.31
N LEU A 75 -8.01 -2.01 -3.93
CA LEU A 75 -8.16 -1.02 -5.01
C LEU A 75 -8.78 -1.63 -6.28
N SER A 76 -8.50 -2.91 -6.55
CA SER A 76 -9.07 -3.66 -7.68
C SER A 76 -10.41 -4.32 -7.37
N ASP A 77 -11.08 -3.95 -6.30
CA ASP A 77 -12.39 -4.50 -5.96
C ASP A 77 -13.52 -3.73 -6.67
N PRO A 78 -14.55 -4.41 -7.22
CA PRO A 78 -15.68 -3.74 -7.86
C PRO A 78 -16.50 -2.88 -6.89
N CYS A 79 -16.43 -3.12 -5.58
CA CYS A 79 -17.07 -2.31 -4.56
C CYS A 79 -16.33 -0.97 -4.39
N LYS A 80 -16.88 0.10 -4.99
CA LYS A 80 -16.29 1.45 -4.96
C LYS A 80 -15.97 1.95 -3.55
N ASP A 81 -16.79 1.58 -2.57
CA ASP A 81 -16.62 2.03 -1.21
C ASP A 81 -15.47 1.31 -0.48
N PHE A 82 -15.13 0.09 -0.90
CA PHE A 82 -14.01 -0.67 -0.35
C PHE A 82 -12.65 -0.01 -0.66
N CYS A 83 -12.54 0.64 -1.82
CA CYS A 83 -11.37 1.43 -2.22
C CYS A 83 -10.98 2.50 -1.18
N HIS A 84 -11.95 3.10 -0.46
CA HIS A 84 -11.64 4.11 0.56
C HIS A 84 -10.77 3.56 1.71
N ALA A 85 -10.88 2.28 2.05
CA ALA A 85 -10.01 1.66 3.05
C ALA A 85 -8.55 1.61 2.58
N ALA A 86 -8.32 1.29 1.30
CA ALA A 86 -6.98 1.33 0.70
C ALA A 86 -6.42 2.74 0.61
N ILE A 87 -7.24 3.73 0.21
CA ILE A 87 -6.85 5.14 0.19
C ILE A 87 -6.47 5.62 1.61
N LEU A 88 -7.24 5.23 2.62
CA LEU A 88 -6.90 5.54 4.01
C LEU A 88 -5.60 4.86 4.46
N ALA A 89 -5.37 3.59 4.09
CA ALA A 89 -4.11 2.91 4.37
C ALA A 89 -2.91 3.62 3.75
N LEU A 90 -3.01 4.06 2.50
CA LEU A 90 -1.95 4.83 1.81
C LEU A 90 -1.64 6.15 2.51
N ARG A 91 -2.66 6.85 3.04
CA ARG A 91 -2.44 8.06 3.87
C ARG A 91 -1.71 7.72 5.17
N ILE A 92 -2.16 6.68 5.86
CA ILE A 92 -1.54 6.26 7.12
C ILE A 92 -0.07 5.87 6.90
N ILE A 93 0.27 5.20 5.79
CA ILE A 93 1.66 4.86 5.45
C ILE A 93 2.50 6.14 5.38
N ILE A 94 2.11 7.12 4.57
CA ILE A 94 2.93 8.33 4.40
C ILE A 94 2.97 9.18 5.67
N ASP A 95 1.86 9.30 6.41
CA ASP A 95 1.82 9.99 7.70
C ASP A 95 2.76 9.35 8.72
N THR A 96 2.82 8.01 8.74
CA THR A 96 3.70 7.25 9.63
C THR A 96 5.17 7.48 9.28
N LEU A 97 5.51 7.49 7.98
CA LEU A 97 6.87 7.78 7.53
C LEU A 97 7.28 9.22 7.85
N ASN A 98 6.37 10.18 7.66
CA ASN A 98 6.60 11.58 8.02
C ASN A 98 6.91 11.75 9.52
N ILE A 99 6.21 11.01 10.38
CA ILE A 99 6.46 11.02 11.83
C ILE A 99 7.82 10.39 12.15
N ILE A 100 8.10 9.20 11.64
CA ILE A 100 9.31 8.43 12.00
C ILE A 100 10.59 9.09 11.48
N TYR A 101 10.55 9.63 10.26
CA TYR A 101 11.71 10.28 9.65
C TYR A 101 11.75 11.79 9.92
N GLU A 102 10.89 12.32 10.80
CA GLU A 102 10.85 13.74 11.18
C GLU A 102 10.76 14.66 9.93
N GLN A 103 9.89 14.30 8.99
CA GLN A 103 9.69 15.00 7.71
C GLN A 103 10.93 15.06 6.79
N ASN A 104 11.94 14.22 7.01
CA ASN A 104 13.09 14.11 6.11
C ASN A 104 12.71 13.42 4.79
N VAL A 105 12.52 14.22 3.74
CA VAL A 105 12.07 13.77 2.41
C VAL A 105 12.99 12.72 1.81
N GLU A 106 14.32 12.86 1.95
CA GLU A 106 15.27 11.91 1.37
C GLU A 106 15.13 10.51 1.98
N LYS A 107 15.00 10.43 3.31
CA LYS A 107 14.78 9.16 4.02
C LYS A 107 13.41 8.56 3.69
N ILE A 108 12.37 9.38 3.63
CA ILE A 108 11.03 8.92 3.24
C ILE A 108 11.07 8.31 1.84
N CYS A 109 11.73 8.96 0.88
CA CYS A 109 11.82 8.48 -0.51
C CYS A 109 12.62 7.16 -0.64
N GLN A 110 13.40 6.80 0.37
CA GLN A 110 14.12 5.53 0.47
C GLN A 110 13.30 4.41 1.12
N PHE A 111 12.03 4.65 1.47
CA PHE A 111 11.19 3.63 2.08
C PHE A 111 11.10 2.36 1.20
N PRO A 112 11.45 1.17 1.74
CA PRO A 112 11.64 -0.04 0.93
C PRO A 112 10.39 -0.52 0.18
N LEU A 113 9.19 -0.25 0.71
CA LEU A 113 7.96 -0.73 0.09
C LEU A 113 7.52 0.10 -1.12
N PHE A 114 8.09 1.30 -1.34
CA PHE A 114 7.62 2.17 -2.42
C PHE A 114 7.82 1.57 -3.80
N GLU A 115 8.94 0.92 -4.06
CA GLU A 115 9.20 0.33 -5.38
C GLU A 115 8.12 -0.73 -5.73
N TYR A 116 7.79 -1.60 -4.76
CA TYR A 116 6.74 -2.62 -4.89
C TYR A 116 5.33 -2.00 -4.95
N LEU A 117 5.09 -0.93 -4.19
CA LEU A 117 3.84 -0.18 -4.21
C LEU A 117 3.55 0.41 -5.59
N PHE A 118 4.52 1.12 -6.17
CA PHE A 118 4.36 1.69 -7.50
C PHE A 118 4.17 0.61 -8.57
N GLU A 119 4.92 -0.50 -8.48
CA GLU A 119 4.75 -1.64 -9.37
C GLU A 119 3.31 -2.19 -9.31
N LYS A 120 2.78 -2.46 -8.11
CA LYS A 120 1.42 -2.99 -7.95
C LYS A 120 0.33 -2.01 -8.37
N ILE A 121 0.44 -0.73 -8.01
CA ILE A 121 -0.56 0.28 -8.37
C ILE A 121 -0.60 0.50 -9.88
N THR A 122 0.56 0.65 -10.51
CA THR A 122 0.62 0.85 -11.98
C THR A 122 0.10 -0.37 -12.73
N LEU A 123 0.36 -1.60 -12.26
CA LEU A 123 -0.20 -2.82 -12.84
C LEU A 123 -1.74 -2.79 -12.93
N LEU A 124 -2.42 -2.16 -11.96
CA LEU A 124 -3.89 -2.02 -12.00
C LEU A 124 -4.35 -1.19 -13.21
N CYS A 125 -3.57 -0.22 -13.66
CA CYS A 125 -3.88 0.60 -14.84
C CYS A 125 -3.76 -0.18 -16.15
N TYR A 126 -2.97 -1.27 -16.17
CA TYR A 126 -2.82 -2.16 -17.32
C TYR A 126 -3.89 -3.26 -17.38
N SER A 127 -4.70 -3.44 -16.34
CA SER A 127 -5.74 -4.47 -16.29
C SER A 127 -6.90 -4.16 -17.25
N CYS A 128 -7.60 -5.20 -17.71
CA CYS A 128 -8.74 -5.07 -18.62
C CYS A 128 -9.99 -4.53 -17.90
N GLU A 129 -10.07 -4.76 -16.60
CA GLU A 129 -11.21 -4.43 -15.76
C GLU A 129 -11.26 -2.93 -15.42
N TRP A 130 -12.39 -2.29 -15.70
CA TRP A 130 -12.57 -0.85 -15.47
C TRP A 130 -12.37 -0.44 -14.01
N PHE A 131 -12.78 -1.30 -13.06
CA PHE A 131 -12.68 -1.03 -11.62
C PHE A 131 -11.23 -1.08 -11.14
N SER A 132 -10.41 -1.99 -11.68
CA SER A 132 -8.96 -2.03 -11.42
C SER A 132 -8.28 -0.76 -11.93
N LYS A 133 -8.58 -0.34 -13.18
CA LYS A 133 -8.05 0.91 -13.74
C LYS A 133 -8.42 2.12 -12.87
N LEU A 134 -9.69 2.21 -12.45
CA LEU A 134 -10.18 3.26 -11.56
C LEU A 134 -9.43 3.26 -10.21
N GLY A 135 -9.23 2.08 -9.60
CA GLY A 135 -8.48 1.92 -8.37
C GLY A 135 -7.03 2.39 -8.50
N GLY A 136 -6.35 1.97 -9.59
CA GLY A 136 -5.00 2.41 -9.93
C GLY A 136 -4.89 3.93 -10.07
N CYS A 137 -5.75 4.55 -10.89
CA CYS A 137 -5.78 6.00 -11.06
C CYS A 137 -6.10 6.75 -9.76
N THR A 138 -7.00 6.22 -8.93
CA THR A 138 -7.36 6.85 -7.65
C THR A 138 -6.18 6.85 -6.70
N ALA A 139 -5.42 5.75 -6.63
CA ALA A 139 -4.22 5.66 -5.80
C ALA A 139 -3.08 6.55 -6.35
N LEU A 140 -2.86 6.57 -7.67
CA LEU A 140 -1.87 7.45 -8.31
C LEU A 140 -2.18 8.93 -8.06
N ARG A 141 -3.44 9.35 -8.20
CA ARG A 141 -3.86 10.71 -7.87
C ARG A 141 -3.50 11.07 -6.43
N LEU A 142 -3.83 10.20 -5.47
CA LEU A 142 -3.49 10.41 -4.07
C LEU A 142 -1.97 10.53 -3.86
N ILE A 143 -1.18 9.67 -4.51
CA ILE A 143 0.28 9.73 -4.40
C ILE A 143 0.81 11.06 -4.95
N ILE A 144 0.33 11.49 -6.11
CA ILE A 144 0.73 12.77 -6.74
C ILE A 144 0.37 13.97 -5.83
N GLU A 145 -0.80 13.93 -5.19
CA GLU A 145 -1.29 15.03 -4.35
C GLU A 145 -0.63 15.10 -2.97
N TYR A 146 -0.29 13.96 -2.35
CA TYR A 146 0.07 13.90 -0.93
C TYR A 146 1.48 13.37 -0.63
N TYR A 147 2.13 12.68 -1.57
CA TYR A 147 3.46 12.13 -1.32
C TYR A 147 4.56 13.14 -1.70
N PRO A 148 5.79 13.02 -1.16
CA PRO A 148 6.85 13.96 -1.46
C PRO A 148 7.11 14.07 -2.98
N PRO A 149 7.23 15.30 -3.54
CA PRO A 149 7.43 15.49 -4.97
C PRO A 149 8.65 14.75 -5.53
N LEU A 150 9.72 14.63 -4.73
CA LEU A 150 10.92 13.88 -5.11
C LEU A 150 10.62 12.40 -5.40
N LEU A 151 9.72 11.79 -4.63
CA LEU A 151 9.29 10.42 -4.86
C LEU A 151 8.47 10.31 -6.14
N VAL A 152 7.54 11.23 -6.36
CA VAL A 152 6.72 11.29 -7.59
C VAL A 152 7.63 11.46 -8.82
N GLN A 153 8.64 12.33 -8.73
CA GLN A 153 9.64 12.52 -9.77
C GLN A 153 10.44 11.24 -10.04
N LYS A 154 10.86 10.51 -8.99
CA LYS A 154 11.58 9.24 -9.14
C LYS A 154 10.79 8.19 -9.94
N TYR A 155 9.46 8.18 -9.82
CA TYR A 155 8.59 7.23 -10.51
C TYR A 155 7.80 7.83 -11.67
N CYS A 156 8.15 9.04 -12.14
CA CYS A 156 7.35 9.81 -13.09
C CYS A 156 7.06 9.06 -14.39
N ILE A 157 8.06 8.36 -14.95
CA ILE A 157 7.91 7.60 -16.19
C ILE A 157 6.84 6.50 -16.03
N LYS A 158 6.94 5.69 -14.96
CA LYS A 158 5.96 4.63 -14.67
C LYS A 158 4.54 5.19 -14.49
N ILE A 159 4.42 6.34 -13.81
CA ILE A 159 3.12 7.01 -13.59
C ILE A 159 2.54 7.47 -14.92
N VAL A 160 3.33 8.11 -15.77
CA VAL A 160 2.88 8.61 -17.08
C VAL A 160 2.46 7.46 -18.00
N GLU A 161 3.26 6.39 -18.09
CA GLU A 161 2.92 5.20 -18.88
C GLU A 161 1.61 4.56 -18.40
N ALA A 162 1.44 4.42 -17.08
CA ALA A 162 0.20 3.90 -16.50
C ALA A 162 -1.02 4.78 -16.83
N CYS A 163 -0.88 6.10 -16.79
CA CYS A 163 -1.95 7.02 -17.18
C CYS A 163 -2.31 6.93 -18.67
N ILE A 164 -1.32 6.81 -19.56
CA ILE A 164 -1.54 6.67 -21.01
C ILE A 164 -2.37 5.41 -21.33
N GLN A 165 -2.12 4.31 -20.61
CA GLN A 165 -2.85 3.04 -20.84
C GLN A 165 -4.34 3.08 -20.43
N VAL A 166 -4.72 4.07 -19.62
CA VAL A 166 -6.10 4.25 -19.17
C VAL A 166 -6.89 5.16 -20.11
N CYS A 167 -6.20 6.03 -20.87
CA CYS A 167 -6.78 6.86 -21.93
C CYS A 167 -7.22 6.03 -23.14
#